data_AF-R8BJB0-F1
#
_entry.id   AF-R8BJB0-F1
#
_cell.length_a   1.000
_cell.length_b   1.000
_cell.length_c   1.000
_cell.angle_alpha   90.00
_cell.angle_beta   90.00
_cell.angle_gamma   90.00
#
_symmetry.space_group_name_H-M   'P 1'
#
loop_
_entity.id
_entity.type
_entity.pdbx_description
1 polymer ?
#
loop_
_entity_poly.entity_id
_entity_poly.type
_entity_poly.pdbx_seq_one_letter_code
_entity_poly.pdbx_strand_id
1 'polypeptide(L)'
;MITPLFKSELTLSLQTLDSDMDPEKVAMDDKREVNSASSNGNVESGESIVIADAISDKALLRKLDLRVIPPLFTIFVMSYLDRTNIGNAKIQGLEKDLGIVTVGQGLVKNFAGLISLRLVLGIFEAGVFPGGTYLMSAYYARYELQWRFSLFLSSIIIAGAFGGLLAFALAKLDGVGGYEGWRWIFIIEGIITAIIGVICKFWVVEWPDKVKWLTDDEKARLTRKLAADAGDADGNGARMDRLNKSAVRRIVTDWKIWLGILMHITIVTSTYSVSFFLPTVIKIAGHFKRAIGNAMILGIGNIGGIVGSNIWMNREAPLYRTGVIVSLVFLVSNGLLSTVYYFGLRRENRIRDSGGRDYRFTDEAEDLDNMGDDHPSWRFTF
;
A
#
# COMPACT_ATOMS: atom_id res chain seq x y z
N MET A 1 -33.21 18.00 9.34
CA MET A 1 -34.11 18.55 8.31
C MET A 1 -33.97 17.70 7.04
N ILE A 2 -34.94 17.70 6.12
CA ILE A 2 -35.04 16.72 5.01
C ILE A 2 -35.32 15.29 5.54
N THR A 3 -36.60 15.01 5.81
CA THR A 3 -37.12 13.66 6.14
C THR A 3 -38.62 13.49 5.85
N PRO A 4 -39.52 14.47 6.06
CA PRO A 4 -40.96 14.23 5.84
C PRO A 4 -41.40 14.23 4.36
N LEU A 5 -40.71 14.99 3.49
CA LEU A 5 -41.08 15.14 2.06
C LEU A 5 -41.11 13.82 1.28
N PHE A 6 -40.16 12.92 1.53
CA PHE A 6 -40.01 11.66 0.80
C PHE A 6 -41.15 10.66 1.06
N LYS A 7 -41.96 10.87 2.12
CA LYS A 7 -43.03 9.95 2.52
C LYS A 7 -44.38 10.32 1.89
N SER A 8 -44.61 11.59 1.54
CA SER A 8 -45.83 12.03 0.86
C SER A 8 -45.87 11.59 -0.60
N GLU A 9 -44.78 11.78 -1.36
CA GLU A 9 -44.73 11.42 -2.78
C GLU A 9 -44.94 9.92 -3.01
N LEU A 10 -44.28 9.09 -2.20
CA LEU A 10 -44.37 7.63 -2.24
C LEU A 10 -45.77 7.08 -1.88
N THR A 11 -46.55 7.84 -1.09
CA THR A 11 -47.95 7.49 -0.80
C THR A 11 -48.87 7.86 -1.97
N LEU A 12 -48.64 9.04 -2.57
CA LEU A 12 -49.42 9.55 -3.69
C LEU A 12 -49.26 8.69 -4.95
N SER A 13 -48.04 8.25 -5.25
CA SER A 13 -47.75 7.38 -6.41
C SER A 13 -48.36 5.97 -6.31
N LEU A 14 -48.59 5.47 -5.10
CA LEU A 14 -49.23 4.16 -4.89
C LEU A 14 -50.75 4.24 -5.06
N GLN A 15 -51.40 5.33 -4.65
CA GLN A 15 -52.84 5.50 -4.85
C GLN A 15 -53.24 5.67 -6.32
N THR A 16 -52.33 6.15 -7.18
CA THR A 16 -52.56 6.29 -8.63
C THR A 16 -52.37 5.00 -9.44
N LEU A 17 -51.94 3.89 -8.83
CA LEU A 17 -51.73 2.61 -9.53
C LEU A 17 -52.89 1.62 -9.38
N ASP A 18 -53.81 1.86 -8.44
CA ASP A 18 -54.84 0.90 -8.01
C ASP A 18 -56.24 1.18 -8.60
N SER A 19 -56.41 2.23 -9.42
CA SER A 19 -57.73 2.68 -9.91
C SER A 19 -58.19 2.11 -11.26
N ASP A 20 -57.25 1.67 -12.11
CA ASP A 20 -57.49 1.51 -13.56
C ASP A 20 -57.43 0.05 -14.06
N MET A 21 -57.25 -0.94 -13.18
CA MET A 21 -57.13 -2.35 -13.57
C MET A 21 -58.47 -3.12 -13.52
N ASP A 22 -59.11 -3.25 -14.68
CA ASP A 22 -60.27 -4.10 -14.93
C ASP A 22 -59.83 -5.57 -15.20
N PRO A 23 -60.08 -6.52 -14.27
CA PRO A 23 -59.41 -7.83 -14.29
C PRO A 23 -59.82 -8.76 -15.45
N GLU A 24 -61.00 -8.56 -16.07
CA GLU A 24 -61.41 -9.40 -17.20
C GLU A 24 -60.63 -9.11 -18.50
N LYS A 25 -60.08 -7.89 -18.65
CA LYS A 25 -59.29 -7.53 -19.84
C LYS A 25 -57.90 -8.18 -19.85
N VAL A 26 -57.23 -8.23 -18.70
CA VAL A 26 -55.89 -8.82 -18.56
C VAL A 26 -55.88 -10.29 -19.02
N ALA A 27 -56.93 -11.05 -18.67
CA ALA A 27 -57.06 -12.46 -19.02
C ALA A 27 -57.30 -12.77 -20.52
N MET A 28 -57.50 -11.75 -21.37
CA MET A 28 -57.59 -11.90 -22.83
C MET A 28 -56.31 -11.55 -23.59
N ASP A 29 -55.54 -10.54 -23.17
CA ASP A 29 -54.26 -10.23 -23.83
C ASP A 29 -53.16 -11.24 -23.47
N ASP A 30 -53.15 -11.77 -22.25
CA ASP A 30 -52.25 -12.85 -21.81
C ASP A 30 -52.34 -14.10 -22.73
N LYS A 31 -53.55 -14.38 -23.25
CA LYS A 31 -53.79 -15.46 -24.23
C LYS A 31 -53.40 -15.13 -25.67
N ARG A 32 -52.98 -13.89 -25.97
CA ARG A 32 -52.45 -13.47 -27.27
C ARG A 32 -50.92 -13.47 -27.29
N GLU A 33 -50.26 -13.03 -26.22
CA GLU A 33 -48.79 -13.04 -26.15
C GLU A 33 -48.21 -14.47 -26.08
N VAL A 34 -48.88 -15.41 -25.41
CA VAL A 34 -48.44 -16.83 -25.40
C VAL A 34 -48.32 -17.45 -26.79
N ASN A 35 -49.08 -16.97 -27.78
CA ASN A 35 -49.00 -17.45 -29.18
C ASN A 35 -48.00 -16.68 -30.07
N SER A 36 -47.41 -15.57 -29.60
CA SER A 36 -46.33 -14.86 -30.32
C SER A 36 -44.93 -15.25 -29.85
N ALA A 37 -44.79 -15.91 -28.70
CA ALA A 37 -43.53 -16.31 -28.06
C ALA A 37 -42.64 -17.34 -28.82
N SER A 38 -42.94 -17.64 -30.09
CA SER A 38 -42.21 -18.61 -30.93
C SER A 38 -40.91 -18.07 -31.55
N SER A 39 -40.32 -17.01 -30.97
CA SER A 39 -39.05 -16.40 -31.41
C SER A 39 -37.99 -16.29 -30.30
N ASN A 40 -38.30 -16.69 -29.06
CA ASN A 40 -37.44 -16.45 -27.88
C ASN A 40 -36.10 -17.21 -27.86
N GLY A 41 -35.89 -18.19 -28.75
CA GLY A 41 -34.70 -19.07 -28.74
C GLY A 41 -33.34 -18.34 -28.89
N ASN A 42 -33.32 -17.11 -29.37
CA ASN A 42 -32.10 -16.29 -29.46
C ASN A 42 -31.76 -15.52 -28.16
N VAL A 43 -32.72 -15.33 -27.25
CA VAL A 43 -32.50 -14.54 -26.03
C VAL A 43 -31.93 -15.40 -24.91
N GLU A 44 -32.53 -16.56 -24.63
CA GLU A 44 -32.03 -17.52 -23.64
C GLU A 44 -30.63 -18.04 -24.01
N SER A 45 -30.36 -18.25 -25.30
CA SER A 45 -29.03 -18.63 -25.79
C SER A 45 -28.01 -17.49 -25.62
N GLY A 46 -28.38 -16.24 -25.89
CA GLY A 46 -27.52 -15.08 -25.65
C GLY A 46 -27.17 -14.91 -24.17
N GLU A 47 -28.17 -14.97 -23.28
CA GLU A 47 -27.96 -14.78 -21.84
C GLU A 47 -27.17 -15.95 -21.22
N SER A 48 -27.46 -17.20 -21.59
CA SER A 48 -26.70 -18.36 -21.11
C SER A 48 -25.24 -18.37 -21.61
N ILE A 49 -24.96 -17.89 -22.82
CA ILE A 49 -23.58 -17.68 -23.31
C ILE A 49 -22.87 -16.62 -22.47
N VAL A 50 -23.50 -15.46 -22.22
CA VAL A 50 -22.91 -14.38 -21.40
C VAL A 50 -22.66 -14.84 -19.96
N ILE A 51 -23.56 -15.61 -19.37
CA ILE A 51 -23.38 -16.20 -18.03
C ILE A 51 -22.24 -17.23 -18.02
N ALA A 52 -22.16 -18.11 -19.03
CA ALA A 52 -21.09 -19.09 -19.15
C ALA A 52 -19.71 -18.41 -19.30
N ASP A 53 -19.60 -17.37 -20.12
CA ASP A 53 -18.39 -16.57 -20.24
C ASP A 53 -18.04 -15.84 -18.93
N ALA A 54 -19.01 -15.24 -18.24
CA ALA A 54 -18.78 -14.59 -16.96
C ALA A 54 -18.37 -15.55 -15.83
N ILE A 55 -18.76 -16.83 -15.91
CA ILE A 55 -18.30 -17.90 -15.01
C ILE A 55 -16.87 -18.33 -15.38
N SER A 56 -16.59 -18.51 -16.68
CA SER A 56 -15.27 -18.86 -17.22
C SER A 56 -14.21 -17.81 -16.88
N ASP A 57 -14.53 -16.53 -17.05
CA ASP A 57 -13.66 -15.41 -16.68
C ASP A 57 -13.37 -15.37 -15.17
N LYS A 58 -14.36 -15.65 -14.31
CA LYS A 58 -14.13 -15.76 -12.85
C LYS A 58 -13.27 -16.96 -12.48
N ALA A 59 -13.36 -18.07 -13.22
CA ALA A 59 -12.49 -19.24 -13.02
C ALA A 59 -11.05 -18.94 -13.47
N LEU A 60 -10.88 -18.32 -14.64
CA LEU A 60 -9.57 -17.88 -15.15
C LEU A 60 -8.91 -16.89 -14.18
N LEU A 61 -9.64 -15.88 -13.70
CA LEU A 61 -9.12 -14.92 -12.72
C LEU A 61 -8.65 -15.60 -11.43
N ARG A 62 -9.41 -16.55 -10.88
CA ARG A 62 -8.98 -17.34 -9.70
C ARG A 62 -7.70 -18.16 -9.98
N LYS A 63 -7.57 -18.70 -11.20
CA LYS A 63 -6.39 -19.44 -11.66
C LYS A 63 -5.16 -18.54 -11.77
N LEU A 64 -5.32 -17.31 -12.27
CA LEU A 64 -4.29 -16.27 -12.28
C LEU A 64 -3.91 -15.85 -10.85
N ASP A 65 -4.90 -15.55 -10.01
CA ASP A 65 -4.71 -15.04 -8.64
C ASP A 65 -3.87 -16.00 -7.80
N LEU A 66 -4.22 -17.30 -7.81
CA LEU A 66 -3.53 -18.35 -7.06
C LEU A 66 -2.10 -18.64 -7.53
N ARG A 67 -1.68 -18.12 -8.70
CA ARG A 67 -0.36 -18.39 -9.30
C ARG A 67 0.53 -17.16 -9.41
N VAL A 68 -0.03 -15.99 -9.73
CA VAL A 68 0.72 -14.75 -9.92
C VAL A 68 0.90 -14.00 -8.59
N ILE A 69 -0.14 -13.92 -7.75
CA ILE A 69 -0.10 -13.05 -6.56
C ILE A 69 0.77 -13.62 -5.42
N PRO A 70 0.65 -14.89 -4.99
CA PRO A 70 1.46 -15.43 -3.90
C PRO A 70 2.99 -15.28 -4.06
N PRO A 71 3.64 -15.67 -5.18
CA PRO A 71 5.10 -15.53 -5.29
C PRO A 71 5.54 -14.06 -5.28
N LEU A 72 4.81 -13.16 -5.98
CA LEU A 72 5.11 -11.73 -5.97
C LEU A 72 4.96 -11.13 -4.57
N PHE A 73 3.88 -11.47 -3.87
CA PHE A 73 3.64 -11.04 -2.50
C PHE A 73 4.76 -11.52 -1.55
N THR A 74 5.15 -12.80 -1.62
CA THR A 74 6.23 -13.36 -0.78
C THR A 74 7.57 -12.67 -1.02
N ILE A 75 7.97 -12.44 -2.28
CA ILE A 75 9.21 -11.73 -2.62
C ILE A 75 9.18 -10.31 -2.07
N PHE A 76 8.05 -9.62 -2.19
CA PHE A 76 7.92 -8.22 -1.80
C PHE A 76 7.82 -8.04 -0.27
N VAL A 77 7.22 -8.99 0.46
CA VAL A 77 7.34 -9.08 1.94
C VAL A 77 8.82 -9.17 2.33
N MET A 78 9.59 -10.10 1.74
CA MET A 78 10.99 -10.33 2.11
C MET A 78 11.87 -9.11 1.83
N SER A 79 11.71 -8.45 0.68
CA SER A 79 12.40 -7.19 0.35
C SER A 79 12.06 -6.05 1.31
N TYR A 80 10.84 -5.99 1.83
CA TYR A 80 10.50 -4.99 2.86
C TYR A 80 10.95 -5.35 4.29
N LEU A 81 11.31 -6.60 4.55
CA LEU A 81 11.73 -7.05 5.89
C LEU A 81 13.12 -6.47 6.25
N ASP A 82 14.14 -6.57 5.37
CA ASP A 82 15.48 -5.98 5.59
C ASP A 82 15.40 -4.45 5.84
N ARG A 83 14.52 -3.79 5.09
CA ARG A 83 14.24 -2.34 5.18
C ARG A 83 13.63 -1.93 6.52
N THR A 84 12.99 -2.84 7.24
CA THR A 84 12.53 -2.60 8.63
C THR A 84 13.64 -2.92 9.63
N ASN A 85 14.43 -3.97 9.37
CA ASN A 85 15.46 -4.45 10.28
C ASN A 85 16.66 -3.53 10.42
N ILE A 86 16.95 -2.64 9.45
CA ILE A 86 17.89 -1.52 9.67
C ILE A 86 17.47 -0.62 10.85
N GLY A 87 16.17 -0.32 11.00
CA GLY A 87 15.66 0.51 12.09
C GLY A 87 15.81 -0.19 13.44
N ASN A 88 15.49 -1.49 13.47
CA ASN A 88 15.66 -2.34 14.65
C ASN A 88 17.15 -2.46 15.04
N ALA A 89 18.06 -2.67 14.08
CA ALA A 89 19.49 -2.76 14.32
C ALA A 89 20.09 -1.43 14.84
N LYS A 90 19.66 -0.27 14.31
CA LYS A 90 20.01 1.05 14.87
C LYS A 90 19.61 1.15 16.35
N ILE A 91 18.39 0.75 16.70
CA ILE A 91 17.90 0.76 18.09
C ILE A 91 18.75 -0.15 19.00
N GLN A 92 19.21 -1.28 18.48
CA GLN A 92 20.03 -2.30 19.16
C GLN A 92 21.52 -1.95 19.28
N GLY A 93 22.00 -0.86 18.67
CA GLY A 93 23.39 -0.39 18.87
C GLY A 93 24.26 -0.34 17.61
N LEU A 94 23.73 -0.66 16.42
CA LEU A 94 24.46 -0.56 15.14
C LEU A 94 25.17 0.79 14.94
N GLU A 95 24.64 1.88 15.50
CA GLU A 95 25.26 3.22 15.42
C GLU A 95 26.50 3.40 16.31
N LYS A 96 26.62 2.62 17.40
CA LYS A 96 27.85 2.54 18.20
C LYS A 96 28.90 1.70 17.47
N ASP A 97 28.48 0.54 16.95
CA ASP A 97 29.29 -0.37 16.14
C ASP A 97 29.75 0.25 14.82
N LEU A 98 29.05 1.25 14.29
CA LEU A 98 29.46 2.02 13.11
C LEU A 98 30.83 2.69 13.31
N GLY A 99 31.22 2.99 14.55
CA GLY A 99 32.56 3.45 14.91
C GLY A 99 33.62 2.34 14.99
N ILE A 100 33.22 1.07 15.20
CA ILE A 100 34.13 -0.07 15.42
C ILE A 100 33.67 -1.33 14.65
N VAL A 101 33.61 -1.20 13.33
CA VAL A 101 34.20 -2.15 12.36
C VAL A 101 33.95 -3.66 12.60
N THR A 102 32.93 -4.25 11.97
CA THR A 102 32.22 -5.43 12.50
C THR A 102 32.07 -6.71 11.61
N VAL A 103 33.13 -7.32 10.95
CA VAL A 103 33.39 -8.62 10.12
C VAL A 103 33.03 -8.90 8.57
N GLY A 104 32.04 -9.73 8.13
CA GLY A 104 31.51 -10.03 6.76
C GLY A 104 30.34 -9.20 6.11
N GLN A 105 29.03 -9.41 6.41
CA GLN A 105 27.84 -8.65 5.88
C GLN A 105 26.90 -8.06 6.99
N GLY A 106 25.84 -8.73 7.48
CA GLY A 106 25.40 -8.55 8.89
C GLY A 106 26.52 -8.95 9.86
N LEU A 107 27.42 -9.74 9.31
CA LEU A 107 28.72 -9.94 9.84
C LEU A 107 29.72 -8.78 9.66
N VAL A 108 29.59 -7.60 8.95
CA VAL A 108 30.62 -6.74 8.16
C VAL A 108 31.70 -5.83 8.80
N LYS A 109 32.99 -5.93 8.36
CA LYS A 109 34.15 -5.24 8.97
C LYS A 109 34.19 -3.77 8.64
N ASN A 110 34.53 -3.36 7.43
CA ASN A 110 34.74 -1.93 7.19
C ASN A 110 33.40 -1.23 6.90
N PHE A 111 33.17 -0.04 7.44
CA PHE A 111 31.97 0.77 7.16
C PHE A 111 31.75 0.97 5.65
N ALA A 112 32.83 1.16 4.88
CA ALA A 112 32.78 1.19 3.42
C ALA A 112 32.14 -0.09 2.83
N GLY A 113 32.43 -1.27 3.37
CA GLY A 113 31.84 -2.54 2.95
C GLY A 113 30.35 -2.67 3.30
N LEU A 114 29.89 -2.09 4.42
CA LEU A 114 28.46 -1.99 4.76
C LEU A 114 27.73 -1.18 3.67
N ILE A 115 28.30 -0.04 3.27
CA ILE A 115 27.75 0.82 2.22
C ILE A 115 27.82 0.13 0.83
N SER A 116 28.93 -0.54 0.50
CA SER A 116 29.07 -1.29 -0.76
C SER A 116 28.04 -2.41 -0.88
N LEU A 117 27.85 -3.23 0.17
CA LEU A 117 26.88 -4.32 0.14
C LEU A 117 25.44 -3.80 0.19
N ARG A 118 25.17 -2.68 0.86
CA ARG A 118 23.88 -1.96 0.75
C ARG A 118 23.59 -1.43 -0.64
N LEU A 119 24.60 -0.89 -1.33
CA LEU A 119 24.46 -0.40 -2.71
C LEU A 119 24.21 -1.56 -3.68
N VAL A 120 24.92 -2.69 -3.53
CA VAL A 120 24.69 -3.91 -4.31
C VAL A 120 23.30 -4.50 -4.04
N LEU A 121 22.89 -4.62 -2.78
CA LEU A 121 21.55 -5.07 -2.40
C LEU A 121 20.47 -4.15 -2.99
N GLY A 122 20.61 -2.84 -2.83
CA GLY A 122 19.67 -1.84 -3.37
C GLY A 122 19.53 -1.88 -4.90
N ILE A 123 20.61 -2.20 -5.63
CA ILE A 123 20.56 -2.42 -7.09
C ILE A 123 19.69 -3.65 -7.43
N PHE A 124 19.83 -4.76 -6.69
CA PHE A 124 18.99 -5.93 -6.90
C PHE A 124 17.53 -5.69 -6.49
N GLU A 125 17.29 -5.00 -5.37
CA GLU A 125 15.95 -4.67 -4.89
C GLU A 125 15.20 -3.68 -5.79
N ALA A 126 15.91 -2.74 -6.43
CA ALA A 126 15.29 -1.70 -7.26
C ALA A 126 14.45 -2.29 -8.43
N GLY A 127 14.78 -3.50 -8.89
CA GLY A 127 14.01 -4.20 -9.91
C GLY A 127 12.74 -4.90 -9.39
N VAL A 128 12.63 -5.21 -8.10
CA VAL A 128 11.56 -6.05 -7.53
C VAL A 128 10.20 -5.40 -7.68
N PHE A 129 10.07 -4.13 -7.29
CA PHE A 129 8.80 -3.40 -7.38
C PHE A 129 8.34 -3.16 -8.82
N PRO A 130 9.12 -2.51 -9.72
CA PRO A 130 8.69 -2.30 -11.11
C PRO A 130 8.56 -3.61 -11.90
N GLY A 131 9.36 -4.64 -11.60
CA GLY A 131 9.22 -5.96 -12.21
C GLY A 131 7.91 -6.64 -11.80
N GLY A 132 7.56 -6.61 -10.52
CA GLY A 132 6.31 -7.15 -10.01
C GLY A 132 5.07 -6.44 -10.55
N THR A 133 5.06 -5.10 -10.56
CA THR A 133 3.93 -4.33 -11.11
C THR A 133 3.79 -4.50 -12.61
N TYR A 134 4.90 -4.56 -13.36
CA TYR A 134 4.86 -4.80 -14.81
C TYR A 134 4.35 -6.21 -15.12
N LEU A 135 4.81 -7.25 -14.40
CA LEU A 135 4.29 -8.61 -14.56
C LEU A 135 2.79 -8.68 -14.25
N MET A 136 2.31 -8.04 -13.18
CA MET A 136 0.88 -7.95 -12.87
C MET A 136 0.09 -7.24 -13.97
N SER A 137 0.62 -6.16 -14.56
CA SER A 137 -0.03 -5.46 -15.67
C SER A 137 -0.12 -6.27 -16.97
N ALA A 138 0.68 -7.34 -17.11
CA ALA A 138 0.59 -8.29 -18.22
C ALA A 138 -0.45 -9.41 -17.99
N TYR A 139 -1.00 -9.53 -16.77
CA TYR A 139 -1.99 -10.56 -16.41
C TYR A 139 -3.38 -10.02 -16.04
N TYR A 140 -3.51 -8.73 -15.70
CA TYR A 140 -4.77 -8.15 -15.23
C TYR A 140 -5.12 -6.83 -15.92
N ALA A 141 -6.39 -6.69 -16.33
CA ALA A 141 -6.96 -5.42 -16.81
C ALA A 141 -6.97 -4.36 -15.71
N ARG A 142 -6.92 -3.06 -16.06
CA ARG A 142 -6.74 -1.91 -15.14
C ARG A 142 -7.63 -1.95 -13.90
N TYR A 143 -8.93 -2.21 -14.08
CA TYR A 143 -9.90 -2.30 -12.97
C TYR A 143 -9.63 -3.49 -12.03
N GLU A 144 -9.27 -4.64 -12.61
CA GLU A 144 -8.96 -5.87 -11.90
C GLU A 144 -7.59 -5.83 -11.21
N LEU A 145 -6.65 -5.09 -11.79
CA LEU A 145 -5.29 -4.87 -11.29
C LEU A 145 -5.29 -4.05 -9.99
N GLN A 146 -6.17 -3.04 -9.87
CA GLN A 146 -6.13 -2.08 -8.76
C GLN A 146 -6.24 -2.74 -7.37
N TRP A 147 -7.22 -3.62 -7.14
CA TRP A 147 -7.39 -4.26 -5.83
C TRP A 147 -6.25 -5.26 -5.53
N ARG A 148 -5.77 -5.97 -6.56
CA ARG A 148 -4.65 -6.90 -6.49
C ARG A 148 -3.34 -6.18 -6.18
N PHE A 149 -3.17 -4.98 -6.72
CA PHE A 149 -2.05 -4.10 -6.43
C PHE A 149 -2.10 -3.57 -4.98
N SER A 150 -3.29 -3.26 -4.45
CA SER A 150 -3.46 -3.00 -3.01
C SER A 150 -3.09 -4.20 -2.13
N LEU A 151 -3.48 -5.42 -2.53
CA LEU A 151 -3.06 -6.66 -1.85
C LEU A 151 -1.53 -6.87 -1.91
N PHE A 152 -0.91 -6.63 -3.08
CA PHE A 152 0.55 -6.65 -3.25
C PHE A 152 1.24 -5.61 -2.35
N LEU A 153 0.76 -4.37 -2.29
CA LEU A 153 1.27 -3.33 -1.39
C LEU A 153 1.04 -3.62 0.11
N SER A 154 0.02 -4.41 0.47
CA SER A 154 -0.26 -4.81 1.86
C SER A 154 0.86 -5.67 2.47
N SER A 155 1.73 -6.25 1.64
CA SER A 155 2.98 -6.91 2.06
C SER A 155 3.86 -6.00 2.92
N ILE A 156 3.89 -4.69 2.66
CA ILE A 156 4.69 -3.69 3.38
C ILE A 156 4.27 -3.60 4.85
N ILE A 157 2.95 -3.62 5.10
CA ILE A 157 2.36 -3.56 6.44
C ILE A 157 2.68 -4.85 7.22
N ILE A 158 2.59 -6.00 6.53
CA ILE A 158 2.88 -7.32 7.11
C ILE A 158 4.38 -7.47 7.42
N ALA A 159 5.26 -7.06 6.51
CA ALA A 159 6.71 -7.02 6.75
C ALA A 159 7.06 -6.12 7.94
N GLY A 160 6.45 -4.93 8.04
CA GLY A 160 6.60 -4.04 9.20
C GLY A 160 6.14 -4.65 10.52
N ALA A 161 4.97 -5.31 10.52
CA ALA A 161 4.40 -5.93 11.72
C ALA A 161 5.24 -7.11 12.23
N PHE A 162 5.72 -7.98 11.34
CA PHE A 162 6.53 -9.14 11.72
C PHE A 162 8.01 -8.80 11.92
N GLY A 163 8.57 -7.82 11.20
CA GLY A 163 9.99 -7.44 11.30
C GLY A 163 10.38 -6.97 12.69
N GLY A 164 9.57 -6.11 13.34
CA GLY A 164 9.80 -5.68 14.72
C GLY A 164 9.77 -6.84 15.73
N LEU A 165 8.85 -7.80 15.56
CA LEU A 165 8.74 -8.98 16.41
C LEU A 165 9.91 -9.96 16.20
N LEU A 166 10.31 -10.19 14.95
CA LEU A 166 11.45 -11.02 14.59
C LEU A 166 12.75 -10.43 15.14
N ALA A 167 12.96 -9.12 14.98
CA ALA A 167 14.13 -8.43 15.50
C ALA A 167 14.21 -8.46 17.04
N PHE A 168 13.07 -8.42 17.74
CA PHE A 168 13.03 -8.60 19.21
C PHE A 168 13.35 -10.04 19.63
N ALA A 169 12.85 -11.05 18.89
CA ALA A 169 13.16 -12.45 19.15
C ALA A 169 14.64 -12.76 18.93
N LEU A 170 15.21 -12.28 17.81
CA LEU A 170 16.62 -12.50 17.45
C LEU A 170 17.60 -11.66 18.30
N ALA A 171 17.16 -10.52 18.86
CA ALA A 171 17.96 -9.78 19.85
C ALA A 171 18.30 -10.59 21.11
N LYS A 172 17.56 -11.67 21.42
CA LYS A 172 17.90 -12.59 22.52
C LYS A 172 19.07 -13.54 22.21
N LEU A 173 19.61 -13.50 20.99
CA LEU A 173 20.84 -14.21 20.60
C LEU A 173 22.10 -13.34 20.80
N ASP A 174 21.98 -12.23 21.52
CA ASP A 174 23.10 -11.36 21.84
C ASP A 174 24.22 -12.12 22.59
N GLY A 175 25.47 -11.86 22.21
CA GLY A 175 26.65 -12.58 22.69
C GLY A 175 26.82 -14.01 22.17
N VAL A 176 25.80 -14.63 21.56
CA VAL A 176 25.91 -16.00 21.01
C VAL A 176 26.93 -16.00 19.86
N GLY A 177 27.96 -16.84 19.99
CA GLY A 177 29.07 -16.92 19.04
C GLY A 177 30.01 -15.70 19.03
N GLY A 178 29.92 -14.80 20.02
CA GLY A 178 30.70 -13.56 20.05
C GLY A 178 30.17 -12.48 19.09
N TYR A 179 28.89 -12.55 18.72
CA TYR A 179 28.22 -11.57 17.88
C TYR A 179 27.10 -10.84 18.63
N GLU A 180 27.11 -9.51 18.54
CA GLU A 180 26.00 -8.62 18.88
C GLU A 180 24.68 -9.07 18.23
N GLY A 181 23.57 -8.98 18.97
CA GLY A 181 22.26 -9.48 18.54
C GLY A 181 21.74 -8.92 17.20
N TRP A 182 22.11 -7.69 16.85
CA TRP A 182 21.72 -7.06 15.58
C TRP A 182 22.29 -7.78 14.34
N ARG A 183 23.41 -8.48 14.49
CA ARG A 183 24.09 -9.23 13.41
C ARG A 183 23.31 -10.48 13.06
N TRP A 184 22.78 -11.17 14.08
CA TRP A 184 21.99 -12.39 13.93
C TRP A 184 20.71 -12.16 13.13
N ILE A 185 20.13 -10.95 13.21
CA ILE A 185 19.00 -10.53 12.36
C ILE A 185 19.35 -10.71 10.88
N PHE A 186 20.33 -9.94 10.38
CA PHE A 186 20.73 -9.97 8.97
C PHE A 186 21.28 -11.32 8.51
N ILE A 187 21.92 -12.10 9.39
CA ILE A 187 22.43 -13.44 9.06
C ILE A 187 21.27 -14.41 8.81
N ILE A 188 20.32 -14.50 9.74
CA ILE A 188 19.19 -15.44 9.67
C ILE A 188 18.21 -15.00 8.57
N GLU A 189 17.93 -13.70 8.47
CA GLU A 189 17.15 -13.08 7.40
C GLU A 189 17.76 -13.30 6.01
N GLY A 190 19.08 -13.13 5.87
CA GLY A 190 19.79 -13.40 4.62
C GLY A 190 19.70 -14.85 4.18
N ILE A 191 19.80 -15.80 5.13
CA ILE A 191 19.64 -17.24 4.86
C ILE A 191 18.20 -17.55 4.44
N ILE A 192 17.19 -17.05 5.17
CA ILE A 192 15.77 -17.23 4.82
C ILE A 192 15.47 -16.65 3.44
N THR A 193 15.95 -15.44 3.16
CA THR A 193 15.77 -14.75 1.87
C THR A 193 16.48 -15.48 0.72
N ALA A 194 17.65 -16.07 0.96
CA ALA A 194 18.33 -16.89 -0.04
C ALA A 194 17.58 -18.19 -0.36
N ILE A 195 17.06 -18.89 0.66
CA ILE A 195 16.23 -20.09 0.49
C ILE A 195 14.94 -19.75 -0.28
N ILE A 196 14.24 -18.68 0.14
CA ILE A 196 13.02 -18.22 -0.53
C ILE A 196 13.33 -17.75 -1.96
N GLY A 197 14.45 -17.08 -2.21
CA GLY A 197 14.88 -16.70 -3.56
C GLY A 197 15.08 -17.90 -4.49
N VAL A 198 15.66 -19.00 -4.00
CA VAL A 198 15.78 -20.26 -4.76
C VAL A 198 14.42 -20.90 -5.02
N ILE A 199 13.49 -20.89 -4.06
CA ILE A 199 12.11 -21.38 -4.26
C ILE A 199 11.37 -20.51 -5.28
N CYS A 200 11.45 -19.18 -5.13
CA CYS A 200 10.82 -18.20 -6.01
C CYS A 200 11.32 -18.30 -7.46
N LYS A 201 12.58 -18.69 -7.70
CA LYS A 201 13.10 -18.98 -9.05
C LYS A 201 12.26 -20.04 -9.80
N PHE A 202 11.62 -20.97 -9.09
CA PHE A 202 10.75 -22.01 -9.66
C PHE A 202 9.25 -21.73 -9.49
N TRP A 203 8.88 -20.69 -8.73
CA TRP A 203 7.48 -20.36 -8.39
C TRP A 203 6.97 -19.07 -9.08
N VAL A 204 7.86 -18.14 -9.44
CA VAL A 204 7.50 -16.95 -10.22
C VAL A 204 7.01 -17.36 -11.61
N VAL A 205 5.90 -16.77 -12.03
CA VAL A 205 5.27 -17.05 -13.33
C VAL A 205 6.05 -16.36 -14.45
N GLU A 206 6.23 -17.06 -15.58
CA GLU A 206 6.80 -16.51 -16.82
C GLU A 206 5.85 -15.49 -17.49
N TRP A 207 6.21 -15.02 -18.69
CA TRP A 207 5.34 -14.17 -19.52
C TRP A 207 4.11 -14.92 -20.04
N PRO A 208 2.91 -14.30 -20.15
CA PRO A 208 1.66 -14.97 -20.50
C PRO A 208 1.75 -15.91 -21.71
N ASP A 209 2.41 -15.48 -22.78
CA ASP A 209 2.57 -16.23 -24.04
C ASP A 209 3.33 -17.55 -23.86
N LYS A 210 4.25 -17.60 -22.88
CA LYS A 210 5.15 -18.73 -22.63
C LYS A 210 4.58 -19.73 -21.62
N VAL A 211 3.50 -19.39 -20.93
CA VAL A 211 2.97 -20.19 -19.83
C VAL A 211 2.45 -21.55 -20.31
N LYS A 212 2.88 -22.61 -19.62
CA LYS A 212 2.46 -24.00 -19.87
C LYS A 212 1.23 -24.45 -19.08
N TRP A 213 0.77 -23.66 -18.11
CA TRP A 213 -0.41 -23.96 -17.27
C TRP A 213 -1.70 -23.22 -17.68
N LEU A 214 -1.62 -22.27 -18.62
CA LEU A 214 -2.79 -21.79 -19.35
C LEU A 214 -2.98 -22.65 -20.60
N THR A 215 -4.22 -23.05 -20.87
CA THR A 215 -4.64 -23.58 -22.17
C THR A 215 -4.58 -22.45 -23.21
N ASP A 216 -4.34 -22.75 -24.48
CA ASP A 216 -4.20 -21.70 -25.49
C ASP A 216 -5.51 -20.90 -25.72
N ASP A 217 -6.68 -21.49 -25.45
CA ASP A 217 -7.97 -20.78 -25.37
C ASP A 217 -8.02 -19.75 -24.24
N GLU A 218 -7.47 -20.09 -23.06
CA GLU A 218 -7.39 -19.18 -21.91
C GLU A 218 -6.42 -18.02 -22.21
N LYS A 219 -5.30 -18.29 -22.89
CA LYS A 219 -4.37 -17.25 -23.37
C LYS A 219 -5.07 -16.34 -24.37
N ALA A 220 -5.71 -16.90 -25.40
CA ALA A 220 -6.40 -16.13 -26.43
C ALA A 220 -7.55 -15.28 -25.85
N ARG A 221 -8.21 -15.74 -24.79
CA ARG A 221 -9.21 -14.98 -24.01
C ARG A 221 -8.55 -13.85 -23.22
N LEU A 222 -7.47 -14.13 -22.49
CA LEU A 222 -6.70 -13.14 -21.72
C LEU A 222 -6.18 -12.00 -22.62
N THR A 223 -5.55 -12.33 -23.76
CA THR A 223 -5.04 -11.33 -24.71
C THR A 223 -6.16 -10.46 -25.29
N ARG A 224 -7.33 -11.04 -25.62
CA ARG A 224 -8.52 -10.28 -26.06
C ARG A 224 -9.00 -9.30 -24.98
N LYS A 225 -9.06 -9.74 -23.72
CA LYS A 225 -9.47 -8.90 -22.58
C LYS A 225 -8.50 -7.73 -22.33
N LEU A 226 -7.19 -8.00 -22.39
CA LEU A 226 -6.14 -6.98 -22.26
C LEU A 226 -6.17 -5.96 -23.42
N ALA A 227 -6.43 -6.40 -24.66
CA ALA A 227 -6.57 -5.51 -25.80
C ALA A 227 -7.78 -4.57 -25.71
N ALA A 228 -8.92 -5.09 -25.23
CA ALA A 228 -10.11 -4.28 -24.98
C ALA A 228 -9.86 -3.18 -23.92
N ASP A 229 -9.27 -3.55 -22.77
CA ASP A 229 -8.91 -2.61 -21.69
C ASP A 229 -7.80 -1.62 -22.09
N ALA A 230 -6.93 -1.97 -23.03
CA ALA A 230 -5.92 -1.07 -23.58
C ALA A 230 -6.53 0.10 -24.39
N GLY A 231 -7.74 -0.07 -24.93
CA GLY A 231 -8.46 0.95 -25.71
C GLY A 231 -8.55 0.68 -27.22
N ASP A 232 -8.38 -0.57 -27.68
CA ASP A 232 -8.46 -0.90 -29.11
C ASP A 232 -9.86 -0.74 -29.72
N ALA A 233 -10.92 -0.78 -28.89
CA ALA A 233 -12.31 -0.78 -29.34
C ALA A 233 -12.70 0.43 -30.21
N ASP A 234 -12.04 1.58 -30.00
CA ASP A 234 -12.33 2.86 -30.68
C ASP A 234 -11.27 3.24 -31.75
N GLY A 235 -10.28 2.39 -32.00
CA GLY A 235 -9.21 2.59 -33.00
C GLY A 235 -8.21 3.73 -32.72
N ASN A 236 -8.56 4.72 -31.90
CA ASN A 236 -7.74 5.89 -31.52
C ASN A 236 -6.72 5.62 -30.40
N GLY A 237 -6.37 4.35 -30.14
CA GLY A 237 -5.52 3.94 -29.01
C GLY A 237 -4.10 4.53 -29.05
N ALA A 238 -3.80 5.45 -28.13
CA ALA A 238 -2.49 6.08 -27.97
C ALA A 238 -1.45 5.13 -27.31
N ARG A 239 -1.17 4.00 -27.97
CA ARG A 239 -0.31 2.90 -27.50
C ARG A 239 1.19 3.22 -27.66
N MET A 240 2.02 2.69 -26.77
CA MET A 240 3.50 2.82 -26.83
C MET A 240 4.21 1.49 -26.51
N ASP A 241 3.68 0.40 -27.06
CA ASP A 241 4.06 -0.98 -26.75
C ASP A 241 5.48 -1.37 -27.21
N ARG A 242 6.13 -0.51 -28.02
CA ARG A 242 7.50 -0.71 -28.52
C ARG A 242 8.47 0.27 -27.87
N LEU A 243 9.33 -0.23 -26.99
CA LEU A 243 10.37 0.53 -26.28
C LEU A 243 11.55 0.94 -27.20
N ASN A 244 11.25 1.74 -28.22
CA ASN A 244 12.23 2.31 -29.14
C ASN A 244 12.97 3.49 -28.49
N LYS A 245 14.16 3.85 -29.01
CA LYS A 245 14.93 5.05 -28.55
C LYS A 245 14.08 6.34 -28.54
N SER A 246 13.12 6.48 -29.45
CA SER A 246 12.16 7.59 -29.47
C SER A 246 11.12 7.52 -28.35
N ALA A 247 10.63 6.32 -28.00
CA ALA A 247 9.73 6.11 -26.87
C ALA A 247 10.44 6.39 -25.53
N VAL A 248 11.65 5.85 -25.35
CA VAL A 248 12.52 6.15 -24.19
C VAL A 248 12.76 7.65 -24.06
N ARG A 249 13.10 8.34 -25.16
CA ARG A 249 13.27 9.80 -25.14
C ARG A 249 11.99 10.50 -24.69
N ARG A 250 10.83 10.18 -25.29
CA ARG A 250 9.53 10.77 -24.92
C ARG A 250 9.25 10.63 -23.42
N ILE A 251 9.38 9.43 -22.88
CA ILE A 251 9.18 9.12 -21.45
C ILE A 251 10.13 9.94 -20.57
N VAL A 252 11.43 9.92 -20.86
CA VAL A 252 12.45 10.63 -20.05
C VAL A 252 12.33 12.16 -20.18
N THR A 253 11.72 12.68 -21.25
CA THR A 253 11.44 14.12 -21.41
C THR A 253 10.05 14.57 -20.91
N ASP A 254 9.18 13.67 -20.44
CA ASP A 254 7.85 14.08 -19.97
C ASP A 254 7.93 14.71 -18.57
N TRP A 255 7.77 16.03 -18.51
CA TRP A 255 7.75 16.83 -17.29
C TRP A 255 6.70 16.36 -16.27
N LYS A 256 5.61 15.72 -16.71
CA LYS A 256 4.56 15.17 -15.84
C LYS A 256 5.11 14.01 -15.00
N ILE A 257 5.96 13.18 -15.59
CA ILE A 257 6.60 12.05 -14.91
C ILE A 257 7.58 12.59 -13.86
N TRP A 258 8.37 13.62 -14.21
CA TRP A 258 9.28 14.28 -13.26
C TRP A 258 8.57 14.96 -12.09
N LEU A 259 7.44 15.63 -12.32
CA LEU A 259 6.62 16.16 -11.22
C LEU A 259 6.03 15.04 -10.35
N GLY A 260 5.54 13.95 -10.96
CA GLY A 260 5.07 12.77 -10.23
C GLY A 260 6.16 12.15 -9.34
N ILE A 261 7.39 12.04 -9.85
CA ILE A 261 8.57 11.59 -9.09
C ILE A 261 8.86 12.54 -7.91
N LEU A 262 8.87 13.86 -8.13
CA LEU A 262 9.15 14.85 -7.09
C LEU A 262 8.08 14.84 -5.98
N MET A 263 6.80 14.73 -6.36
CA MET A 263 5.68 14.57 -5.42
C MET A 263 5.84 13.27 -4.60
N HIS A 264 6.15 12.16 -5.26
CA HIS A 264 6.34 10.87 -4.60
C HIS A 264 7.51 10.88 -3.62
N ILE A 265 8.66 11.44 -4.01
CA ILE A 265 9.83 11.62 -3.11
C ILE A 265 9.43 12.43 -1.88
N THR A 266 8.73 13.56 -2.04
CA THR A 266 8.31 14.42 -0.92
C THR A 266 7.43 13.69 0.10
N ILE A 267 6.48 12.89 -0.38
CA ILE A 267 5.61 12.06 0.46
C ILE A 267 6.42 10.96 1.15
N VAL A 268 7.20 10.19 0.38
CA VAL A 268 7.94 9.02 0.87
C VAL A 268 9.05 9.40 1.87
N THR A 269 9.76 10.51 1.65
CA THR A 269 10.74 11.04 2.62
C THR A 269 10.05 11.46 3.92
N SER A 270 8.86 12.05 3.85
CA SER A 270 8.08 12.40 5.05
C SER A 270 7.68 11.14 5.84
N THR A 271 7.17 10.11 5.17
CA THR A 271 6.80 8.83 5.79
C THR A 271 8.00 8.13 6.44
N TYR A 272 9.11 7.94 5.71
CA TYR A 272 10.30 7.28 6.26
C TYR A 272 10.97 8.09 7.38
N SER A 273 10.93 9.42 7.32
CA SER A 273 11.43 10.26 8.41
C SER A 273 10.68 9.96 9.71
N VAL A 274 9.34 9.95 9.68
CA VAL A 274 8.55 9.52 10.83
C VAL A 274 8.91 8.08 11.23
N SER A 275 8.88 7.10 10.31
CA SER A 275 9.15 5.70 10.65
C SER A 275 10.52 5.44 11.30
N PHE A 276 11.58 6.17 10.91
CA PHE A 276 12.93 5.98 11.46
C PHE A 276 13.23 6.83 12.69
N PHE A 277 12.67 8.05 12.81
CA PHE A 277 12.91 8.91 13.97
C PHE A 277 11.92 8.66 15.11
N LEU A 278 10.70 8.19 14.84
CA LEU A 278 9.67 7.91 15.84
C LEU A 278 10.21 7.00 16.97
N PRO A 279 10.91 5.87 16.73
CA PRO A 279 11.46 5.05 17.80
C PRO A 279 12.55 5.73 18.63
N THR A 280 13.21 6.77 18.11
CA THR A 280 14.34 7.49 18.72
C THR A 280 13.88 8.67 19.56
N VAL A 281 13.04 9.55 19.00
CA VAL A 281 12.38 10.66 19.73
C VAL A 281 11.61 10.12 20.93
N ILE A 282 10.95 8.98 20.74
CA ILE A 282 10.16 8.31 21.77
C ILE A 282 11.02 7.34 22.61
N LYS A 283 12.29 7.04 22.24
CA LYS A 283 13.18 6.18 23.06
C LYS A 283 13.44 6.76 24.44
N ILE A 284 13.41 8.08 24.53
CA ILE A 284 13.66 8.84 25.75
C ILE A 284 12.45 8.72 26.70
N ALA A 285 11.21 8.89 26.20
CA ALA A 285 10.00 8.98 27.02
C ALA A 285 9.57 7.66 27.69
N GLY A 286 8.80 7.73 28.78
CA GLY A 286 8.37 6.57 29.58
C GLY A 286 7.54 5.52 28.82
N HIS A 287 7.81 4.24 29.08
CA HIS A 287 7.39 3.08 28.25
C HIS A 287 5.91 3.07 27.81
N PHE A 288 4.96 3.41 28.68
CA PHE A 288 3.54 3.42 28.32
C PHE A 288 3.19 4.54 27.33
N LYS A 289 3.69 5.75 27.55
CA LYS A 289 3.51 6.90 26.65
C LYS A 289 4.14 6.62 25.27
N ARG A 290 5.22 5.82 25.22
CA ARG A 290 5.78 5.28 23.97
C ARG A 290 4.81 4.40 23.19
N ALA A 291 4.28 3.36 23.85
CA ALA A 291 3.43 2.36 23.20
C ALA A 291 2.10 2.98 22.73
N ILE A 292 1.46 3.77 23.61
CA ILE A 292 0.18 4.43 23.33
C ILE A 292 0.36 5.51 22.25
N GLY A 293 1.39 6.35 22.35
CA GLY A 293 1.68 7.38 21.35
C GLY A 293 1.89 6.80 19.94
N ASN A 294 2.69 5.73 19.82
CA ASN A 294 2.88 5.03 18.55
C ASN A 294 1.57 4.43 18.00
N ALA A 295 0.79 3.77 18.86
CA ALA A 295 -0.48 3.17 18.47
C ALA A 295 -1.51 4.23 18.00
N MET A 296 -1.56 5.39 18.65
CA MET A 296 -2.42 6.50 18.25
C MET A 296 -1.98 7.14 16.94
N ILE A 297 -0.68 7.45 16.78
CA ILE A 297 -0.15 8.08 15.55
C ILE A 297 -0.38 7.17 14.34
N LEU A 298 -0.07 5.88 14.45
CA LEU A 298 -0.24 4.93 13.35
C LEU A 298 -1.72 4.58 13.12
N GLY A 299 -2.48 4.33 14.19
CA GLY A 299 -3.90 3.97 14.10
C GLY A 299 -4.78 5.07 13.51
N ILE A 300 -4.60 6.32 13.94
CA ILE A 300 -5.31 7.47 13.39
C ILE A 300 -4.77 7.83 12.00
N GLY A 301 -3.47 7.72 11.76
CA GLY A 301 -2.85 7.97 10.46
C GLY A 301 -3.43 7.12 9.33
N ASN A 302 -3.78 5.86 9.61
CA ASN A 302 -4.41 4.94 8.64
C ASN A 302 -5.78 5.41 8.13
N ILE A 303 -6.48 6.31 8.83
CA ILE A 303 -7.75 6.92 8.36
C ILE A 303 -7.55 7.69 7.05
N GLY A 304 -6.32 8.16 6.76
CA GLY A 304 -5.96 8.77 5.47
C GLY A 304 -6.25 7.87 4.26
N GLY A 305 -6.24 6.54 4.42
CA GLY A 305 -6.62 5.60 3.36
C GLY A 305 -8.10 5.67 2.95
N ILE A 306 -8.99 6.01 3.90
CA ILE A 306 -10.42 6.22 3.63
C ILE A 306 -10.61 7.51 2.80
N VAL A 307 -9.84 8.56 3.11
CA VAL A 307 -9.86 9.80 2.32
C VAL A 307 -9.31 9.55 0.90
N GLY A 308 -8.13 8.95 0.81
CA GLY A 308 -7.44 8.71 -0.47
C GLY A 308 -8.22 7.81 -1.45
N SER A 309 -9.04 6.88 -0.95
CA SER A 309 -9.89 6.02 -1.78
C SER A 309 -11.16 6.71 -2.32
N ASN A 310 -11.59 7.83 -1.72
CA ASN A 310 -12.87 8.49 -2.05
C ASN A 310 -12.73 9.84 -2.77
N ILE A 311 -11.53 10.43 -2.84
CA ILE A 311 -11.31 11.75 -3.47
C ILE A 311 -11.29 11.71 -5.02
N TRP A 312 -11.06 10.55 -5.63
CA TRP A 312 -10.98 10.38 -7.08
C TRP A 312 -12.33 9.97 -7.66
N MET A 313 -13.17 10.97 -7.97
CA MET A 313 -14.58 10.76 -8.31
C MET A 313 -14.80 10.70 -9.82
N ASN A 314 -15.29 9.56 -10.34
CA ASN A 314 -15.51 9.34 -11.79
C ASN A 314 -16.37 10.42 -12.48
N ARG A 315 -17.29 11.05 -11.75
CA ARG A 315 -18.12 12.17 -12.25
C ARG A 315 -17.34 13.44 -12.62
N GLU A 316 -16.07 13.54 -12.23
CA GLU A 316 -15.17 14.67 -12.52
C GLU A 316 -14.14 14.33 -13.62
N ALA A 317 -14.24 13.16 -14.25
CA ALA A 317 -13.39 12.80 -15.37
C ALA A 317 -13.54 13.81 -16.53
N PRO A 318 -12.45 14.19 -17.23
CA PRO A 318 -11.07 13.70 -17.07
C PRO A 318 -10.22 14.52 -16.10
N LEU A 319 -10.76 15.57 -15.46
CA LEU A 319 -9.97 16.56 -14.71
C LEU A 319 -9.80 16.27 -13.21
N TYR A 320 -10.71 15.51 -12.59
CA TYR A 320 -10.65 15.05 -11.19
C TYR A 320 -10.25 16.14 -10.19
N ARG A 321 -10.88 17.32 -10.30
CA ARG A 321 -10.46 18.54 -9.59
C ARG A 321 -10.47 18.37 -8.07
N THR A 322 -11.47 17.70 -7.52
CA THR A 322 -11.57 17.41 -6.08
C THR A 322 -10.39 16.56 -5.60
N GLY A 323 -9.99 15.54 -6.37
CA GLY A 323 -8.83 14.69 -6.07
C GLY A 323 -7.52 15.48 -5.97
N VAL A 324 -7.28 16.37 -6.95
CA VAL A 324 -6.09 17.23 -6.98
C VAL A 324 -6.10 18.26 -5.86
N ILE A 325 -7.23 18.96 -5.64
CA ILE A 325 -7.36 20.02 -4.64
C ILE A 325 -7.21 19.45 -3.22
N VAL A 326 -7.89 18.36 -2.89
CA VAL A 326 -7.77 17.75 -1.55
C VAL A 326 -6.34 17.25 -1.30
N SER A 327 -5.71 16.60 -2.29
CA SER A 327 -4.31 16.16 -2.18
C SER A 327 -3.35 17.34 -1.92
N LEU A 328 -3.55 18.47 -2.61
CA LEU A 328 -2.74 19.68 -2.41
C LEU A 328 -2.95 20.29 -1.02
N VAL A 329 -4.20 20.35 -0.53
CA VAL A 329 -4.51 20.84 0.82
C VAL A 329 -3.82 19.98 1.89
N PHE A 330 -3.91 18.65 1.82
CA PHE A 330 -3.22 17.77 2.76
C PHE A 330 -1.68 17.95 2.73
N LEU A 331 -1.09 18.13 1.54
CA LEU A 331 0.35 18.37 1.40
C LEU A 331 0.80 19.69 2.06
N VAL A 332 0.05 20.77 1.85
CA VAL A 332 0.33 22.09 2.46
C VAL A 332 0.10 22.04 3.97
N SER A 333 -1.00 21.42 4.43
CA SER A 333 -1.28 21.22 5.85
C SER A 333 -0.21 20.40 6.55
N ASN A 334 0.35 19.36 5.92
CA ASN A 334 1.45 18.58 6.49
C ASN A 334 2.72 19.42 6.70
N GLY A 335 3.08 20.27 5.73
CA GLY A 335 4.22 21.20 5.87
C GLY A 335 4.02 22.23 6.98
N LEU A 336 2.81 22.80 7.07
CA LEU A 336 2.45 23.76 8.11
C LEU A 336 2.43 23.12 9.51
N LEU A 337 1.83 21.93 9.66
CA LEU A 337 1.81 21.20 10.93
C LEU A 337 3.20 20.77 11.38
N SER A 338 4.07 20.32 10.46
CA SER A 338 5.47 20.01 10.75
C SER A 338 6.24 21.24 11.25
N THR A 339 5.96 22.41 10.65
CA THR A 339 6.54 23.70 11.06
C THR A 339 6.06 24.11 12.46
N VAL A 340 4.75 23.99 12.72
CA VAL A 340 4.15 24.25 14.05
C VAL A 340 4.70 23.30 15.11
N TYR A 341 4.90 22.01 14.78
CA TYR A 341 5.49 21.03 15.68
C TYR A 341 6.93 21.42 16.07
N TYR A 342 7.80 21.71 15.10
CA TYR A 342 9.17 22.17 15.35
C TYR A 342 9.23 23.43 16.25
N PHE A 343 8.47 24.48 15.91
CA PHE A 343 8.43 25.69 16.73
C PHE A 343 7.75 25.46 18.09
N GLY A 344 6.82 24.52 18.20
CA GLY A 344 6.19 24.09 19.44
C GLY A 344 7.19 23.45 20.40
N LEU A 345 7.94 22.44 19.95
CA LEU A 345 9.02 21.81 20.75
C LEU A 345 10.08 22.83 21.17
N ARG A 346 10.50 23.70 20.25
CA ARG A 346 11.50 24.75 20.54
C ARG A 346 10.97 25.80 21.52
N ARG A 347 9.67 26.12 21.50
CA ARG A 347 9.01 27.00 22.48
C ARG A 347 8.91 26.33 23.85
N GLU A 348 8.51 25.07 23.91
CA GLU A 348 8.36 24.34 25.18
C GLU A 348 9.71 24.14 25.89
N ASN A 349 10.77 23.78 25.15
CA ASN A 349 12.13 23.78 25.69
C ASN A 349 12.50 25.16 26.26
N ARG A 350 12.27 26.25 25.51
CA ARG A 350 12.57 27.61 25.98
C ARG A 350 11.78 28.02 27.25
N ILE A 351 10.56 27.53 27.42
CA ILE A 351 9.77 27.75 28.65
C ILE A 351 10.39 26.98 29.82
N ARG A 352 10.86 25.75 29.61
CA ARG A 352 11.59 24.96 30.62
C ARG A 352 12.98 25.51 30.92
N ASP A 353 13.64 26.16 29.96
CA ASP A 353 14.92 26.87 30.15
C ASP A 353 14.76 28.16 30.96
N SER A 354 13.56 28.75 30.97
CA SER A 354 13.21 29.91 31.81
C SER A 354 12.48 29.53 33.11
N GLY A 355 12.59 28.29 33.58
CA GLY A 355 11.93 27.77 34.79
C GLY A 355 10.40 27.74 34.75
N GLY A 356 9.78 28.00 33.60
CA GLY A 356 8.33 28.17 33.44
C GLY A 356 7.51 26.88 33.57
N ARG A 357 8.16 25.74 33.86
CA ARG A 357 7.52 24.46 34.19
C ARG A 357 7.89 23.92 35.56
N ASP A 358 8.70 24.64 36.33
CA ASP A 358 9.27 24.15 37.59
C ASP A 358 8.19 23.99 38.68
N TYR A 359 7.02 24.60 38.48
CA TYR A 359 5.80 24.33 39.25
C TYR A 359 5.32 22.87 39.23
N ARG A 360 5.87 22.02 38.34
CA ARG A 360 5.59 20.58 38.27
C ARG A 360 6.55 19.74 39.13
N PHE A 361 7.55 20.33 39.79
CA PHE A 361 8.29 19.60 40.82
C PHE A 361 7.37 19.39 42.02
N THR A 362 6.92 18.15 42.21
CA THR A 362 6.21 17.67 43.41
C THR A 362 7.21 17.15 44.44
N ASP A 363 6.86 17.17 45.73
CA ASP A 363 7.71 16.57 46.78
C ASP A 363 7.64 15.02 46.78
N GLU A 364 6.68 14.44 46.05
CA GLU A 364 6.43 13.00 45.95
C GLU A 364 7.29 12.38 44.82
N ALA A 365 8.41 11.75 45.22
CA ALA A 365 9.42 11.20 44.31
C ALA A 365 8.91 10.12 43.33
N GLU A 366 7.86 9.40 43.69
CA GLU A 366 7.26 8.32 42.86
C GLU A 366 6.47 8.89 41.67
N ASP A 367 5.79 10.02 41.86
CA ASP A 367 5.10 10.76 40.79
C ASP A 367 6.11 11.51 39.90
N LEU A 368 7.20 12.03 40.48
CA LEU A 368 8.32 12.65 39.74
C LEU A 368 8.92 11.71 38.69
N ASP A 369 9.25 10.47 39.07
CA ASP A 369 9.90 9.49 38.19
C ASP A 369 8.96 9.02 37.05
N ASN A 370 7.65 9.07 37.27
CA ASN A 370 6.62 8.66 36.31
C ASN A 370 6.19 9.78 35.33
N MET A 371 6.66 11.02 35.48
CA MET A 371 6.27 12.14 34.59
C MET A 371 6.80 12.05 33.14
N GLY A 372 7.89 11.31 32.89
CA GLY A 372 8.48 11.20 31.55
C GLY A 372 8.83 12.55 30.90
N ASP A 373 8.33 12.80 29.69
CA ASP A 373 8.57 14.05 28.94
C ASP A 373 7.80 15.28 29.45
N ASP A 374 6.93 15.12 30.45
CA ASP A 374 6.31 16.22 31.19
C ASP A 374 7.16 16.73 32.37
N HIS A 375 8.24 16.01 32.73
CA HIS A 375 9.18 16.40 33.79
C HIS A 375 9.91 17.74 33.45
N PRO A 376 10.12 18.68 34.40
CA PRO A 376 10.67 20.01 34.08
C PRO A 376 12.08 20.02 33.49
N SER A 377 12.95 19.09 33.91
CA SER A 377 14.31 18.96 33.34
C SER A 377 14.32 18.43 31.90
N TRP A 378 13.18 17.97 31.37
CA TRP A 378 13.11 17.39 30.04
C TRP A 378 13.43 18.37 28.93
N ARG A 379 14.17 17.91 27.92
CA ARG A 379 14.43 18.66 26.69
C ARG A 379 14.11 17.79 25.48
N PHE A 380 13.21 18.27 24.63
CA PHE A 380 12.90 17.64 23.35
C PHE A 380 14.07 17.86 22.39
N THR A 381 14.69 16.77 21.92
CA THR A 381 15.61 16.78 20.78
C THR A 381 14.83 16.92 19.48
N PHE A 382 15.32 17.76 18.57
CA PHE A 382 14.70 18.12 17.28
C PHE A 382 15.70 18.00 16.12
#